data_AF-A0A934DQ18-F1
#
_entry.id   AF-A0A934DQ18-F1
#
_cell.length_a   1.000
_cell.length_b   1.000
_cell.length_c   1.000
_cell.angle_alpha   90.00
_cell.angle_beta   90.00
_cell.angle_gamma   90.00
#
_symmetry.space_group_name_H-M   'P 1'
#
loop_
_entity.id
_entity.type
_entity.pdbx_description
1 polymer ?
#
loop_
_entity_poly.entity_id
_entity_poly.type
_entity_poly.pdbx_seq_one_letter_code
_entity_poly.pdbx_strand_id
1 'polypeptide(L)'
;MRCLIALITLASACAFGCSASEPANPPAPQSTAAEPVSTGADALASQCVTVRNRERACTREYIPALVDLRVELDAPAGIAAQAKKDGRDALVAEAMKEWEVDSAQPEAFCKQQMARMPQAQAASMLGKASACAKESTCDSFVKCWLPLIRPTLH
;
A
#
# COMPACT_ATOMS: atom_id res chain seq x y z
N MET A 1 -14.45 -4.12 -39.54
CA MET A 1 -14.59 -2.89 -40.36
C MET A 1 -13.30 -2.09 -40.25
N ARG A 2 -12.64 -1.89 -41.39
CA ARG A 2 -11.47 -1.00 -41.53
C ARG A 2 -11.98 0.43 -41.58
N CYS A 3 -11.33 1.36 -40.88
CA CYS A 3 -11.29 2.77 -41.29
C CYS A 3 -9.91 3.34 -40.97
N LEU A 4 -9.04 3.23 -41.97
CA LEU A 4 -7.92 4.13 -42.21
C LEU A 4 -8.50 5.48 -42.65
N ILE A 5 -8.20 6.58 -41.95
CA ILE A 5 -8.12 7.90 -42.58
C ILE A 5 -6.92 8.64 -41.97
N ALA A 6 -5.85 8.70 -42.74
CA ALA A 6 -4.82 9.73 -42.63
C ALA A 6 -5.36 11.02 -43.26
N LEU A 7 -5.04 12.18 -42.68
CA LEU A 7 -4.97 13.43 -43.43
C LEU A 7 -4.04 14.42 -42.76
N ILE A 8 -2.98 14.70 -43.50
CA ILE A 8 -1.94 15.70 -43.30
C ILE A 8 -2.52 17.06 -43.67
N THR A 9 -2.30 18.09 -42.86
CA THR A 9 -2.31 19.48 -43.33
C THR A 9 -1.24 20.30 -42.62
N LEU A 10 -0.22 20.61 -43.42
CA LEU A 10 0.83 21.59 -43.22
C LEU A 10 0.25 22.99 -43.51
N ALA A 11 0.40 23.95 -42.61
CA ALA A 11 0.20 25.37 -42.94
C ALA A 11 1.13 26.25 -42.12
N SER A 12 2.13 26.77 -42.84
CA SER A 12 3.08 27.79 -42.42
C SER A 12 2.40 29.16 -42.35
N ALA A 13 2.67 29.93 -41.30
CA ALA A 13 2.45 31.37 -41.29
C ALA A 13 3.52 32.05 -40.41
N CYS A 14 4.54 32.59 -41.07
CA CYS A 14 5.37 33.65 -40.53
C CYS A 14 4.49 34.90 -40.38
N ALA A 15 4.34 35.40 -39.16
CA ALA A 15 3.89 36.76 -38.92
C ALA A 15 4.96 37.48 -38.08
N PHE A 16 5.70 38.36 -38.76
CA PHE A 16 6.47 39.42 -38.15
C PHE A 16 5.50 40.36 -37.41
N GLY A 17 5.64 40.44 -36.09
CA GLY A 17 4.98 41.44 -35.26
C GLY A 17 6.00 42.09 -34.35
N CYS A 18 6.53 43.25 -34.76
CA CYS A 18 7.20 44.19 -33.87
C CYS A 18 6.16 44.72 -32.87
N SER A 19 6.26 44.31 -31.61
CA SER A 19 5.58 44.98 -30.50
C SER A 19 6.63 45.51 -29.54
N ALA A 20 6.50 46.81 -29.29
CA ALA A 20 7.35 47.62 -28.43
C ALA A 20 7.45 47.02 -27.02
N SER A 21 8.66 47.04 -26.48
CA SER A 21 8.97 46.62 -25.12
C SER A 21 8.50 47.68 -24.12
N GLU A 22 7.39 47.43 -23.46
CA GLU A 22 7.06 48.07 -22.18
C GLU A 22 7.81 47.30 -21.06
N PRO A 23 8.38 47.95 -20.04
CA PRO A 23 9.09 47.23 -18.99
C PRO A 23 8.07 46.45 -18.15
N ALA A 24 7.97 45.15 -18.43
CA ALA A 24 7.19 44.21 -17.66
C ALA A 24 7.78 44.12 -16.25
N ASN A 25 6.94 44.42 -15.25
CA ASN A 25 7.17 44.07 -13.86
C ASN A 25 7.61 42.60 -13.75
N PRO A 26 8.54 42.25 -12.84
CA PRO A 26 8.94 40.87 -12.65
C PRO A 26 7.70 40.00 -12.36
N PRO A 27 7.60 38.79 -12.94
CA PRO A 27 6.49 37.90 -12.67
C PRO A 27 6.42 37.65 -11.16
N ALA A 28 5.25 37.93 -10.58
CA ALA A 28 4.95 37.53 -9.22
C ALA A 28 5.21 36.02 -9.09
N PRO A 29 5.89 35.56 -8.03
CA PRO A 29 6.17 34.15 -7.84
C PRO A 29 4.85 33.38 -7.89
N GLN A 30 4.78 32.44 -8.84
CA GLN A 30 3.68 31.49 -8.93
C GLN A 30 3.64 30.73 -7.61
N SER A 31 2.64 31.04 -6.80
CA SER A 31 2.28 30.28 -5.62
C SER A 31 1.85 28.90 -6.12
N THR A 32 2.78 27.95 -6.20
CA THR A 32 2.45 26.53 -6.22
C THR A 32 1.54 26.29 -5.03
N ALA A 33 0.25 26.08 -5.29
CA ALA A 33 -0.68 25.61 -4.29
C ALA A 33 -0.06 24.35 -3.66
N ALA A 34 0.44 24.50 -2.44
CA ALA A 34 0.96 23.38 -1.69
C ALA A 34 -0.16 22.35 -1.61
N GLU A 35 0.13 21.11 -2.02
CA GLU A 35 -0.78 20.00 -1.75
C GLU A 35 -1.13 20.04 -0.26
N PRO A 36 -2.41 19.85 0.10
CA PRO A 36 -2.81 19.89 1.50
C PRO A 36 -1.98 18.87 2.27
N VAL A 37 -1.20 19.36 3.24
CA VAL A 37 -0.40 18.52 4.13
C VAL A 37 -1.36 17.58 4.83
N SER A 38 -1.31 16.30 4.44
CA SER A 38 -2.18 15.27 4.98
C SER A 38 -2.03 15.24 6.50
N THR A 39 -3.15 15.39 7.21
CA THR A 39 -3.15 15.35 8.67
C THR A 39 -2.66 13.98 9.16
N GLY A 40 -2.12 13.90 10.38
CA GLY A 40 -1.40 12.73 10.86
C GLY A 40 -2.14 11.39 10.70
N ALA A 41 -3.46 11.35 10.85
CA ALA A 41 -4.25 10.13 10.68
C ALA A 41 -4.34 9.64 9.23
N ASP A 42 -4.52 10.55 8.27
CA ASP A 42 -4.61 10.21 6.84
C ASP A 42 -3.25 9.74 6.31
N ALA A 43 -2.16 10.38 6.76
CA ALA A 43 -0.81 9.95 6.44
C ALA A 43 -0.50 8.53 6.97
N LEU A 44 -0.97 8.20 8.18
CA LEU A 44 -0.84 6.85 8.75
C LEU A 44 -1.71 5.83 8.01
N ALA A 45 -2.94 6.19 7.61
CA ALA A 45 -3.78 5.32 6.81
C ALA A 45 -3.13 4.97 5.47
N SER A 46 -2.49 5.94 4.81
CA SER A 46 -1.73 5.72 3.57
C SER A 46 -0.54 4.76 3.74
N GLN A 47 0.21 4.89 4.84
CA GLN A 47 1.29 3.95 5.16
C GLN A 47 0.76 2.54 5.42
N CYS A 48 -0.36 2.41 6.13
CA CYS A 48 -1.02 1.12 6.32
C CYS A 48 -1.43 0.49 4.97
N VAL A 49 -2.02 1.26 4.06
CA VAL A 49 -2.41 0.78 2.72
C VAL A 49 -1.19 0.28 1.95
N THR A 50 -0.06 0.97 2.05
CA THR A 50 1.21 0.53 1.44
C THR A 50 1.63 -0.85 1.94
N VAL A 51 1.59 -1.07 3.25
CA VAL A 51 1.94 -2.37 3.85
C VAL A 51 0.93 -3.45 3.44
N ARG A 52 -0.37 -3.19 3.51
CA ARG A 52 -1.43 -4.12 3.07
C ARG A 52 -1.27 -4.52 1.60
N ASN A 53 -0.96 -3.57 0.73
CA ASN A 53 -0.71 -3.86 -0.67
C ASN A 53 0.55 -4.70 -0.87
N ARG A 54 1.58 -4.52 -0.03
CA ARG A 54 2.77 -5.39 -0.04
C ARG A 54 2.43 -6.81 0.42
N GLU A 55 1.66 -6.98 1.49
CA GLU A 55 1.16 -8.29 1.93
C GLU A 55 0.41 -9.01 0.80
N ARG A 56 -0.47 -8.30 0.09
CA ARG A 56 -1.20 -8.82 -1.07
C ARG A 56 -0.28 -9.24 -2.21
N ALA A 57 0.64 -8.36 -2.60
CA ALA A 57 1.61 -8.68 -3.65
C ALA A 57 2.48 -9.90 -3.31
N CYS A 58 2.73 -10.14 -2.02
CA CYS A 58 3.51 -11.24 -1.49
C CYS A 58 2.68 -12.37 -0.90
N THR A 59 1.42 -12.55 -1.35
CA THR A 59 0.47 -13.51 -0.75
C THR A 59 1.03 -14.93 -0.68
N ARG A 60 1.78 -15.37 -1.70
CA ARG A 60 2.34 -16.73 -1.78
C ARG A 60 3.35 -17.04 -0.67
N GLU A 61 4.13 -16.05 -0.27
CA GLU A 61 5.11 -16.17 0.82
C GLU A 61 4.50 -15.78 2.17
N TYR A 62 3.63 -14.78 2.18
CA TYR A 62 3.07 -14.19 3.39
C TYR A 62 2.08 -15.12 4.09
N ILE A 63 1.09 -15.66 3.37
CA ILE A 63 0.02 -16.46 4.00
C ILE A 63 0.54 -17.76 4.62
N PRO A 64 1.39 -18.56 3.95
CA PRO A 64 1.94 -19.75 4.59
C PRO A 64 2.74 -19.43 5.85
N ALA A 65 3.57 -18.38 5.81
CA ALA A 65 4.38 -17.97 6.95
C ALA A 65 3.53 -17.39 8.09
N LEU A 66 2.44 -16.69 7.79
CA LEU A 66 1.47 -16.22 8.79
C LEU A 66 0.74 -17.39 9.44
N VAL A 67 0.33 -18.41 8.68
CA VAL A 67 -0.28 -19.64 9.22
C VAL A 67 0.70 -20.36 10.15
N ASP A 68 1.97 -20.49 9.75
CA ASP A 68 3.01 -21.09 10.60
C ASP A 68 3.17 -20.35 11.92
N LEU A 69 3.24 -19.02 11.87
CA LEU A 69 3.32 -18.17 13.05
C LEU A 69 2.08 -18.31 13.95
N ARG A 70 0.88 -18.36 13.35
CA ARG A 70 -0.37 -18.54 14.09
C ARG A 70 -0.45 -19.92 14.77
N VAL A 71 0.05 -20.96 14.12
CA VAL A 71 0.16 -22.30 14.71
C VAL A 71 1.20 -22.34 15.84
N GLU A 72 2.36 -21.69 15.67
CA GLU A 72 3.37 -21.54 16.72
C GLU A 72 2.79 -20.88 17.98
N LEU A 73 1.98 -19.84 17.80
CA LEU A 73 1.39 -19.05 18.88
C LEU A 73 0.05 -19.59 19.40
N ASP A 74 -0.51 -20.62 18.77
CA ASP A 74 -1.89 -21.07 18.94
C ASP A 74 -2.89 -19.89 18.90
N ALA A 75 -2.78 -19.05 17.85
CA ALA A 75 -3.57 -17.83 17.68
C ALA A 75 -4.33 -17.87 16.33
N PRO A 76 -5.65 -18.10 16.32
CA PRO A 76 -6.54 -18.23 17.47
C PRO A 76 -6.36 -19.55 18.23
N ALA A 77 -6.76 -19.57 19.51
CA ALA A 77 -6.68 -20.75 20.37
C ALA A 77 -7.29 -22.00 19.71
N GLY A 78 -6.55 -23.10 19.72
CA GLY A 78 -6.92 -24.36 19.09
C GLY A 78 -6.43 -24.56 17.66
N ILE A 79 -5.88 -23.52 16.98
CA ILE A 79 -5.32 -23.68 15.64
C ILE A 79 -4.16 -24.67 15.59
N ALA A 80 -3.35 -24.78 16.64
CA ALA A 80 -2.27 -25.75 16.71
C ALA A 80 -2.79 -27.20 16.79
N ALA A 81 -3.90 -27.41 17.50
CA ALA A 81 -4.59 -28.70 17.53
C ALA A 81 -5.21 -29.02 16.16
N GLN A 82 -5.79 -28.00 15.49
CA GLN A 82 -6.33 -28.18 14.15
C GLN A 82 -5.25 -28.48 13.12
N ALA A 83 -4.08 -27.84 13.21
CA ALA A 83 -2.92 -28.14 12.36
C ALA A 83 -2.47 -29.61 12.49
N LYS A 84 -2.51 -30.18 13.70
CA LYS A 84 -2.21 -31.60 13.92
C LYS A 84 -3.26 -32.54 13.32
N LYS A 85 -4.52 -32.10 13.25
CA LYS A 85 -5.64 -32.90 12.75
C LYS A 85 -5.75 -32.85 11.23
N ASP A 86 -5.77 -31.65 10.67
CA ASP A 86 -6.11 -31.40 9.27
C ASP A 86 -4.84 -31.22 8.40
N GLY A 87 -3.70 -30.95 9.03
CA GLY A 87 -2.43 -30.69 8.37
C GLY A 87 -2.24 -29.22 8.00
N ARG A 88 -0.97 -28.82 7.88
CA ARG A 88 -0.56 -27.44 7.55
C ARG A 88 -1.15 -26.95 6.22
N ASP A 89 -1.07 -27.77 5.17
CA ASP A 89 -1.48 -27.35 3.83
C ASP A 89 -2.99 -27.09 3.73
N ALA A 90 -3.80 -27.82 4.50
CA ALA A 90 -5.24 -27.56 4.60
C ALA A 90 -5.52 -26.18 5.23
N LEU A 91 -4.80 -25.83 6.30
CA LEU A 91 -4.90 -24.51 6.92
C LEU A 91 -4.44 -23.38 6.00
N VAL A 92 -3.34 -23.58 5.26
CA VAL A 92 -2.87 -22.62 4.27
C VAL A 92 -3.89 -22.42 3.16
N ALA A 93 -4.48 -23.51 2.65
CA ALA A 93 -5.49 -23.44 1.61
C ALA A 93 -6.74 -22.68 2.08
N GLU A 94 -7.16 -22.87 3.32
CA GLU A 94 -8.29 -22.12 3.89
C GLU A 94 -7.93 -20.64 4.10
N ALA A 95 -6.77 -20.36 4.71
CA ALA A 95 -6.30 -18.99 4.92
C ALA A 95 -6.15 -18.21 3.61
N MET A 96 -5.77 -18.87 2.50
CA MET A 96 -5.73 -18.24 1.18
C MET A 96 -7.12 -17.78 0.72
N LYS A 97 -8.17 -18.57 0.93
CA LYS A 97 -9.54 -18.21 0.56
C LYS A 97 -10.06 -17.05 1.41
N GLU A 98 -9.85 -17.11 2.73
CA GLU A 98 -10.22 -16.03 3.65
C GLU A 98 -9.50 -14.73 3.25
N TRP A 99 -8.21 -14.83 2.94
CA TRP A 99 -7.37 -13.70 2.55
C TRP A 99 -7.83 -12.98 1.28
N GLU A 100 -8.36 -13.69 0.29
CA GLU A 100 -8.91 -13.07 -0.92
C GLU A 100 -9.99 -12.04 -0.59
N VAL A 101 -10.82 -12.32 0.42
CA VAL A 101 -11.88 -11.43 0.90
C VAL A 101 -11.31 -10.36 1.83
N ASP A 102 -10.53 -10.76 2.83
CA ASP A 102 -10.02 -9.86 3.88
C ASP A 102 -9.05 -8.79 3.35
N SER A 103 -8.38 -9.09 2.23
CA SER A 103 -7.42 -8.19 1.62
C SER A 103 -8.01 -7.31 0.51
N ALA A 104 -9.30 -7.46 0.18
CA ALA A 104 -9.90 -6.80 -0.97
C ALA A 104 -10.01 -5.26 -0.84
N GLN A 105 -10.14 -4.73 0.38
CA GLN A 105 -10.39 -3.30 0.63
C GLN A 105 -9.36 -2.69 1.60
N PRO A 106 -8.10 -2.53 1.19
CA PRO A 106 -7.04 -2.05 2.07
C PRO A 106 -7.29 -0.63 2.59
N GLU A 107 -7.89 0.27 1.81
CA GLU A 107 -8.16 1.65 2.21
C GLU A 107 -9.18 1.72 3.34
N ALA A 108 -10.31 1.02 3.19
CA ALA A 108 -11.36 0.99 4.20
C ALA A 108 -10.86 0.33 5.50
N PHE A 109 -10.16 -0.80 5.37
CA PHE A 109 -9.52 -1.48 6.49
C PHE A 109 -8.56 -0.55 7.24
N CYS A 110 -7.61 0.06 6.52
CA CYS A 110 -6.59 0.91 7.14
C CYS A 110 -7.18 2.16 7.82
N LYS A 111 -8.17 2.80 7.18
CA LYS A 111 -8.87 3.93 7.81
C LYS A 111 -9.55 3.52 9.12
N GLN A 112 -10.23 2.38 9.13
CA GLN A 112 -10.89 1.86 10.32
C GLN A 112 -9.89 1.52 11.42
N GLN A 113 -8.78 0.85 11.09
CA GLN A 113 -7.78 0.44 12.07
C GLN A 113 -7.04 1.64 12.67
N MET A 114 -6.70 2.65 11.85
CA MET A 114 -6.03 3.86 12.34
C MET A 114 -6.94 4.73 13.21
N ALA A 115 -8.26 4.66 13.03
CA ALA A 115 -9.21 5.33 13.92
C ALA A 115 -9.30 4.69 15.32
N ARG A 116 -8.88 3.44 15.47
CA ARG A 116 -8.99 2.66 16.73
C ARG A 116 -7.67 2.59 17.50
N MET A 117 -6.57 2.98 16.89
CA MET A 117 -5.24 2.92 17.49
C MET A 117 -4.78 4.30 17.95
N PRO A 118 -4.17 4.44 19.14
CA PRO A 118 -3.50 5.68 19.53
C PRO A 118 -2.47 6.13 18.48
N GLN A 119 -2.52 7.39 18.05
CA GLN A 119 -1.69 7.88 16.94
C GLN A 119 -0.18 7.65 17.14
N ALA A 120 0.33 7.83 18.36
CA ALA A 120 1.74 7.60 18.66
C ALA A 120 2.14 6.12 18.49
N GLN A 121 1.25 5.20 18.89
CA GLN A 121 1.45 3.75 18.70
C GLN A 121 1.40 3.40 17.20
N ALA A 122 0.41 3.94 16.48
CA ALA A 122 0.26 3.74 15.05
C ALA A 122 1.49 4.24 14.28
N ALA A 123 1.98 5.44 14.57
CA ALA A 123 3.15 6.02 13.93
C ALA A 123 4.42 5.19 14.16
N SER A 124 4.65 4.73 15.40
CA SER A 124 5.80 3.88 15.72
C SER A 124 5.76 2.55 14.96
N MET A 125 4.60 1.89 14.92
CA MET A 125 4.42 0.61 14.23
C MET A 125 4.54 0.78 12.71
N LEU A 126 3.84 1.76 12.13
CA LEU A 126 3.80 1.96 10.68
C LEU A 126 5.12 2.48 10.10
N GLY A 127 5.91 3.22 10.87
CA GLY A 127 7.27 3.57 10.47
C GLY A 127 8.15 2.33 10.21
N LYS A 128 8.08 1.34 11.12
CA LYS A 128 8.80 0.07 10.97
C LYS A 128 8.19 -0.80 9.86
N ALA A 129 6.87 -0.88 9.79
CA ALA A 129 6.16 -1.63 8.76
C ALA A 129 6.49 -1.11 7.35
N SER A 130 6.51 0.22 7.18
CA SER A 130 6.87 0.87 5.91
C SER A 130 8.32 0.64 5.51
N ALA A 131 9.23 0.43 6.48
CA ALA A 131 10.60 0.01 6.18
C ALA A 131 10.63 -1.41 5.62
N CYS A 132 9.92 -2.35 6.26
CA CYS A 132 9.79 -3.72 5.74
C CYS A 132 9.15 -3.76 4.35
N ALA A 133 8.14 -2.93 4.09
CA ALA A 133 7.45 -2.92 2.80
C ALA A 133 8.35 -2.54 1.60
N LYS A 134 9.52 -1.92 1.87
CA LYS A 134 10.53 -1.55 0.86
C LYS A 134 11.52 -2.66 0.55
N GLU A 135 11.46 -3.78 1.25
CA GLU A 135 12.31 -4.93 0.98
C GLU A 135 12.13 -5.42 -0.47
N SER A 136 13.23 -5.79 -1.12
CA SER A 136 13.24 -6.07 -2.56
C SER A 136 12.50 -7.36 -2.93
N THR A 137 12.45 -8.33 -2.02
CA THR A 137 11.79 -9.63 -2.23
C THR A 137 10.66 -9.86 -1.24
N CYS A 138 9.74 -10.77 -1.58
CA CYS A 138 8.67 -11.16 -0.69
C CYS A 138 9.18 -11.94 0.54
N ASP A 139 10.21 -12.77 0.38
CA ASP A 139 10.86 -13.45 1.51
C ASP A 139 11.49 -12.45 2.50
N SER A 140 12.24 -11.47 2.01
CA SER A 140 12.83 -10.40 2.85
C SER A 140 11.75 -9.57 3.54
N PHE A 141 10.68 -9.22 2.83
CA PHE A 141 9.52 -8.54 3.41
C PHE A 141 8.90 -9.35 4.55
N VAL A 142 8.58 -10.63 4.33
CA VAL A 142 7.95 -11.51 5.33
C VAL A 142 8.83 -11.67 6.57
N LYS A 143 10.14 -11.88 6.39
CA LYS A 143 11.11 -11.97 7.50
C LYS A 143 11.22 -10.69 8.32
N CYS A 144 11.10 -9.53 7.68
CA CYS A 144 11.06 -8.25 8.36
C CYS A 144 9.72 -8.01 9.07
N TRP A 145 8.61 -8.37 8.42
CA TRP A 145 7.25 -8.03 8.83
C TRP A 145 6.71 -8.88 9.97
N LEU A 146 6.86 -10.21 9.90
CA LEU A 146 6.26 -11.11 10.89
C LEU A 146 6.70 -10.85 12.34
N PRO A 147 7.98 -10.55 12.64
CA PRO A 147 8.39 -10.18 13.99
C PRO A 147 7.69 -8.92 14.51
N LEU A 148 7.30 -7.98 13.64
CA LEU A 148 6.61 -6.75 14.03
C LEU A 148 5.16 -7.01 14.43
N ILE A 149 4.47 -7.94 13.76
CA ILE A 149 3.06 -8.26 14.05
C ILE A 149 2.88 -9.41 15.04
N ARG A 150 3.91 -10.21 15.32
CA ARG A 150 3.85 -11.28 16.32
C ARG A 150 3.21 -10.82 17.66
N PRO A 151 3.57 -9.66 18.25
CA PRO A 151 2.95 -9.21 19.50
C PRO A 151 1.45 -8.88 19.40
N THR A 152 0.94 -8.67 18.19
CA THR A 152 -0.48 -8.35 17.96
C THR A 152 -1.32 -9.59 17.67
N LEU A 153 -0.70 -10.77 17.55
CA LEU A 153 -1.39 -12.05 17.39
C LEU A 153 -1.59 -12.67 18.78
N HIS A 154 -2.81 -12.55 19.31
CA HIS A 154 -3.24 -13.16 20.57
C HIS A 154 -4.74 -13.49 20.50
#